data_AF-A0A0J8YKV4-F1
#
_entry.id   AF-A0A0J8YKV4-F1
#
_cell.length_a   1.000
_cell.length_b   1.000
_cell.length_c   1.000
_cell.angle_alpha   90.00
_cell.angle_beta   90.00
_cell.angle_gamma   90.00
#
_symmetry.space_group_name_H-M   'P 1'
#
loop_
_entity.id
_entity.type
_entity.pdbx_description
1 polymer ?
#
loop_
_entity_poly.entity_id
_entity_poly.type
_entity_poly.pdbx_seq_one_letter_code
_entity_poly.pdbx_strand_id
1 'polypeptide(L)'
;MPRIRLTVTRLYALNDERMVASKATAKIYVGDECIATEAISGLTETPVFKYIHHAFPAGRPIRVEWDTPGFADMTAVEENDCPCCQDSAII
;
A
#
# COMPACT_ATOMS: atom_id res chain seq x y z
N MET A 1 -14.60 -9.58 -1.94
CA MET A 1 -13.18 -9.93 -2.17
C MET A 1 -12.35 -9.03 -1.27
N PRO A 2 -11.47 -9.58 -0.40
CA PRO A 2 -10.70 -8.76 0.53
C PRO A 2 -9.84 -7.72 -0.20
N ARG A 3 -9.56 -6.60 0.48
CA ARG A 3 -8.71 -5.54 -0.04
C ARG A 3 -7.63 -5.17 0.97
N ILE A 4 -6.51 -4.70 0.46
CA ILE A 4 -5.41 -4.15 1.24
C ILE A 4 -5.39 -2.65 1.00
N ARG A 5 -5.34 -1.87 2.08
CA ARG A 5 -4.99 -0.46 2.00
C ARG A 5 -3.47 -0.32 2.12
N LEU A 6 -2.82 -0.03 1.00
CA LEU A 6 -1.44 0.42 0.98
C LEU A 6 -1.43 1.92 1.28
N THR A 7 -0.72 2.33 2.33
CA THR A 7 -0.54 3.73 2.71
C THR A 7 0.91 4.11 2.56
N VAL A 8 1.17 5.20 1.84
CA VAL A 8 2.49 5.84 1.74
C VAL A 8 2.43 7.09 2.61
N THR A 9 3.08 7.02 3.77
CA THR A 9 3.11 8.13 4.74
C THR A 9 4.10 9.20 4.29
N ARG A 10 5.25 8.76 3.77
CA ARG A 10 6.32 9.64 3.27
C ARG A 10 6.97 9.05 2.02
N LEU A 11 7.29 9.90 1.06
CA LEU A 11 8.12 9.57 -0.11
C LEU A 11 8.85 10.82 -0.57
N TYR A 12 10.17 10.82 -0.49
CA TYR A 12 11.02 11.92 -0.97
C TYR A 12 12.48 11.48 -1.08
N ALA A 13 13.31 12.30 -1.69
CA ALA A 13 14.76 12.23 -1.56
C ALA A 13 15.28 13.59 -1.07
N LEU A 14 16.53 13.65 -0.62
CA LEU A 14 17.18 14.90 -0.27
C LEU A 14 18.12 15.32 -1.40
N ASN A 15 18.00 16.56 -1.84
CA ASN A 15 18.92 17.22 -2.75
C ASN A 15 19.30 18.57 -2.15
N ASP A 16 20.56 18.74 -1.75
CA ASP A 16 21.05 19.91 -1.01
C ASP A 16 20.13 20.29 0.16
N GLU A 17 19.83 19.30 1.01
CA GLU A 17 18.94 19.42 2.18
C GLU A 17 17.47 19.76 1.86
N ARG A 18 17.10 19.92 0.59
CA ARG A 18 15.71 20.08 0.17
C ARG A 18 15.07 18.75 -0.19
N MET A 19 13.83 18.57 0.24
CA MET A 19 13.02 17.44 -0.16
C MET A 19 12.60 17.59 -1.62
N VAL A 20 12.90 16.56 -2.41
CA VAL A 20 12.52 16.48 -3.82
C VAL A 20 11.72 15.21 -4.08
N ALA A 21 10.97 15.19 -5.18
CA ALA A 21 10.24 14.01 -5.60
C ALA A 21 11.18 12.81 -5.79
N SER A 22 10.72 11.64 -5.35
CA SER A 22 11.44 10.38 -5.45
C SER A 22 10.55 9.30 -6.06
N LYS A 23 11.10 8.09 -6.14
CA LYS A 23 10.40 6.88 -6.59
C LYS A 23 10.59 5.77 -5.56
N ALA A 24 9.62 4.89 -5.45
CA ALA A 24 9.74 3.66 -4.68
C ALA A 24 9.08 2.51 -5.43
N THR A 25 9.65 1.32 -5.31
CA THR A 25 9.01 0.08 -5.77
C THR A 25 8.51 -0.66 -4.56
N ALA A 26 7.19 -0.72 -4.38
CA ALA A 26 6.55 -1.44 -3.28
C ALA A 26 6.12 -2.84 -3.73
N LYS A 27 6.44 -3.86 -2.93
CA LYS A 27 5.97 -5.24 -3.09
C LYS A 27 5.02 -5.55 -1.94
N ILE A 28 3.80 -5.98 -2.27
CA ILE A 28 2.73 -6.24 -1.32
C ILE A 28 2.52 -7.74 -1.27
N TYR A 29 2.53 -8.30 -0.07
CA TYR A 29 2.43 -9.74 0.14
C TYR A 29 1.25 -10.10 1.03
N VAL A 30 0.67 -11.27 0.74
CA VAL A 30 -0.32 -11.95 1.57
C VAL A 30 0.23 -13.32 1.93
N GLY A 31 0.58 -13.51 3.20
CA GLY A 31 1.47 -14.59 3.62
C GLY A 31 2.83 -14.48 2.94
N ASP A 32 3.22 -15.52 2.22
CA ASP A 32 4.49 -15.58 1.49
C ASP A 32 4.38 -15.14 0.03
N GLU A 33 3.16 -14.93 -0.47
CA GLU A 33 2.93 -14.65 -1.89
C GLU A 33 2.93 -13.15 -2.17
N CYS A 34 3.73 -12.71 -3.14
CA CYS A 34 3.71 -11.34 -3.65
C CYS A 34 2.52 -11.17 -4.59
N ILE A 35 1.52 -10.41 -4.16
CA ILE A 35 0.27 -10.23 -4.90
C ILE A 35 0.30 -9.02 -5.83
N ALA A 36 1.19 -8.05 -5.57
CA ALA A 36 1.30 -6.83 -6.34
C ALA A 36 2.70 -6.21 -6.21
N THR A 37 3.16 -5.59 -7.31
CA THR A 37 4.35 -4.72 -7.33
C THR A 37 3.94 -3.37 -7.91
N GLU A 38 4.11 -2.32 -7.12
CA GLU A 38 3.66 -0.97 -7.43
C GLU A 38 4.85 -0.03 -7.60
N ALA A 39 4.94 0.63 -8.74
CA ALA A 39 5.86 1.75 -8.95
C ALA A 39 5.18 3.04 -8.49
N ILE A 40 5.74 3.67 -7.46
CA ILE A 40 5.20 4.89 -6.84
C ILE A 40 6.20 6.00 -7.09
N SER A 41 5.72 7.18 -7.51
CA SER A 41 6.56 8.36 -7.72
C SER A 41 5.88 9.60 -7.20
N GLY A 42 6.65 10.51 -6.61
CA GLY A 42 6.14 11.79 -6.14
C GLY A 42 6.92 12.34 -4.95
N LEU A 43 6.35 13.36 -4.33
CA LEU A 43 6.80 13.96 -3.09
C LEU A 43 5.60 13.95 -2.14
N THR A 44 5.69 13.21 -1.03
CA THR A 44 4.64 13.25 -0.01
C THR A 44 5.20 13.26 1.40
N GLU A 45 4.59 14.09 2.24
CA GLU A 45 4.71 14.09 3.70
C GLU A 45 3.36 13.85 4.39
N THR A 46 2.29 13.80 3.58
CA THR A 46 0.93 13.51 4.01
C THR A 46 0.55 12.11 3.53
N PRO A 47 -0.12 11.28 4.35
CA PRO A 47 -0.52 9.94 3.92
C PRO A 47 -1.38 9.96 2.67
N VAL A 48 -0.98 9.18 1.66
CA VAL A 48 -1.80 8.83 0.51
C VAL A 48 -1.99 7.32 0.48
N PHE A 49 -3.13 6.86 -0.03
CA PHE A 49 -3.43 5.44 -0.06
C PHE A 49 -3.96 4.95 -1.40
N LYS A 50 -3.74 3.66 -1.65
CA LYS A 50 -4.32 2.90 -2.74
C LYS A 50 -4.91 1.61 -2.18
N TYR A 51 -5.99 1.15 -2.79
CA TYR A 51 -6.54 -0.18 -2.52
C TYR A 51 -6.05 -1.20 -3.54
N ILE A 52 -5.68 -2.38 -3.04
CA ILE A 52 -5.25 -3.54 -3.83
C ILE A 52 -6.19 -4.69 -3.48
N HIS A 53 -6.77 -5.33 -4.48
CA HIS A 53 -7.66 -6.47 -4.26
C HIS A 53 -6.91 -7.79 -4.44
N HIS A 54 -7.25 -8.80 -3.63
CA HIS A 54 -6.69 -10.15 -3.78
C HIS A 54 -7.73 -11.25 -3.60
N ALA A 55 -7.43 -12.43 -4.14
CA ALA A 55 -8.31 -13.60 -4.10
C ALA A 55 -8.09 -14.51 -2.88
N PHE A 56 -7.07 -14.26 -2.05
CA PHE A 56 -6.84 -15.06 -0.84
C PHE A 56 -7.94 -14.90 0.21
N PRO A 57 -8.15 -15.93 1.05
CA PRO A 57 -8.98 -15.80 2.25
C PRO A 57 -8.48 -14.67 3.16
N ALA A 58 -9.42 -14.02 3.84
CA ALA A 58 -9.12 -12.95 4.79
C ALA A 58 -8.31 -13.45 6.01
N GLY A 59 -7.70 -12.52 6.74
CA GLY A 59 -6.98 -12.81 7.99
C GLY A 59 -5.59 -13.41 7.79
N ARG A 60 -5.08 -13.45 6.55
CA ARG A 60 -3.69 -13.83 6.29
C ARG A 60 -2.75 -12.68 6.68
N PRO A 61 -1.51 -12.97 7.12
CA PRO A 61 -0.52 -11.94 7.39
C PRO A 61 -0.30 -11.06 6.15
N ILE A 62 -0.24 -9.74 6.34
CA ILE A 62 0.06 -8.79 5.27
C ILE A 62 1.36 -8.09 5.60
N ARG A 63 2.21 -7.93 4.58
CA ARG A 63 3.39 -7.08 4.65
C ARG A 63 3.55 -6.29 3.36
N VAL A 64 4.23 -5.16 3.49
CA VAL A 64 4.76 -4.41 2.35
C VAL A 64 6.26 -4.27 2.56
N GLU A 65 7.00 -4.47 1.48
CA GLU A 65 8.43 -4.21 1.39
C GLU A 65 8.65 -3.18 0.29
N TRP A 66 9.67 -2.34 0.42
CA TRP A 66 9.95 -1.35 -0.60
C TRP A 66 11.43 -1.08 -0.75
N ASP A 67 11.79 -0.66 -1.96
CA ASP A 67 13.09 -0.10 -2.30
C ASP A 67 12.92 1.34 -2.77
N THR A 68 13.81 2.22 -2.33
CA THR A 68 13.78 3.65 -2.67
C THR A 68 15.20 4.22 -2.62
N PRO A 69 15.59 5.11 -3.55
CA PRO A 69 16.86 5.82 -3.48
C PRO A 69 16.87 6.93 -2.42
N GLY A 70 15.72 7.22 -1.78
CA GLY A 70 15.59 8.24 -0.75
C GLY A 70 14.91 7.70 0.50
N PHE A 71 13.94 8.45 1.00
CA PHE A 71 13.10 8.04 2.12
C PHE A 71 11.74 7.56 1.62
N ALA A 72 11.29 6.44 2.15
CA ALA A 72 9.91 6.00 2.01
C ALA A 72 9.46 5.30 3.30
N ASP A 73 8.20 5.53 3.66
CA ASP A 73 7.54 4.87 4.79
C ASP A 73 6.16 4.41 4.33
N MET A 74 5.94 3.10 4.37
CA MET A 74 4.72 2.47 3.87
C MET A 74 4.16 1.45 4.86
N THR A 75 2.84 1.36 4.89
CA THR A 75 2.10 0.32 5.63
C THR A 75 1.08 -0.33 4.73
N ALA A 76 0.80 -1.60 4.97
CA ALA A 76 -0.23 -2.36 4.28
C ALA A 76 -1.09 -3.07 5.32
N VAL A 77 -2.41 -2.85 5.27
CA VAL A 77 -3.38 -3.43 6.20
C VAL A 77 -4.53 -4.04 5.44
N GLU A 78 -5.06 -5.17 5.92
CA GLU A 78 -6.31 -5.73 5.41
C GLU A 78 -7.44 -4.79 5.82
N GLU A 79 -8.33 -4.50 4.87
CA GLU A 79 -9.61 -3.87 5.17
C GLU A 79 -10.72 -4.79 4.67
N ASN A 80 -11.47 -5.34 5.62
CA ASN A 80 -12.58 -6.24 5.33
C ASN A 80 -13.92 -5.49 5.18
N ASP A 81 -13.98 -4.21 5.59
CA ASP A 81 -15.16 -3.37 5.40
C ASP A 81 -15.12 -2.67 4.03
N CYS A 82 -15.68 -3.32 3.01
CA CYS A 82 -16.27 -2.58 1.91
C CYS A 82 -17.75 -2.33 2.21
N PRO A 83 -18.21 -1.06 2.30
CA PRO A 83 -19.63 -0.74 2.29
C PRO A 83 -20.36 -1.34 1.07
N CYS A 84 -19.64 -1.56 -0.04
CA CYS A 84 -20.14 -2.18 -1.26
C CYS A 84 -20.41 -3.69 -1.16
N CYS A 85 -19.88 -4.38 -0.15
CA CYS A 85 -20.02 -5.83 0.00
C CYS A 85 -21.00 -6.23 1.13
N GLN A 86 -21.54 -5.26 1.87
CA GLN A 86 -22.55 -5.52 2.91
C GLN A 86 -23.98 -5.64 2.34
N ASP A 87 -24.22 -5.21 1.10
CA ASP A 87 -25.52 -5.33 0.40
C ASP A 87 -25.72 -6.69 -0.28
N SER A 88 -25.63 -7.79 0.47
CA SER A 88 -26.08 -9.12 -0.01
C SER A 88 -26.93 -9.88 0.99
N ALA A 89 -27.50 -9.18 1.96
CA ALA A 89 -28.52 -9.71 2.86
C ALA A 89 -29.73 -8.76 2.89
N ILE A 90 -30.44 -8.67 1.76
CA ILE A 90 -31.85 -8.30 1.77
C ILE A 90 -32.62 -9.61 1.63
N ILE A 91 -33.21 -10.04 2.75
CA ILE A 91 -34.19 -11.11 2.85
C ILE A 91 -35.52 -10.61 2.29
#